data_AF-A0AAE5CPR9-F1
#
_entry.id   AF-A0AAE5CPR9-F1
#
_cell.length_a   1.000
_cell.length_b   1.000
_cell.length_c   1.000
_cell.angle_alpha   90.00
_cell.angle_beta   90.00
_cell.angle_gamma   90.00
#
_symmetry.space_group_name_H-M   'P 1'
#
loop_
_entity.id
_entity.type
_entity.pdbx_description
1 polymer ?
#
loop_
_entity_poly.entity_id
_entity_poly.type
_entity_poly.pdbx_seq_one_letter_code
_entity_poly.pdbx_strand_id
1 'polypeptide(L)'
;VVNILGEDVTRAYLSGAQIALSIGMQAGCRVAVLKARSPACGIGAIYDGSFTGTLRTGDGVFAALLRAHGFKVYTEDELEEALLSLDCQVTGAV
;
A
#
# COMPACT_ATOMS: atom_id res chain seq x y z
N VAL A 1 14.93 0.98 -3.58
CA VAL A 1 14.20 1.28 -4.83
C VAL A 1 15.15 2.01 -5.74
N VAL A 2 15.46 1.44 -6.89
CA VAL A 2 16.38 2.02 -7.86
C VAL A 2 15.59 2.32 -9.13
N ASN A 3 15.83 3.47 -9.76
CA ASN A 3 15.18 3.81 -11.02
C ASN A 3 15.96 3.25 -12.24
N ILE A 4 15.45 3.45 -13.46
CA ILE A 4 16.10 2.93 -14.67
C ILE A 4 17.46 3.57 -14.97
N LEU A 5 17.74 4.73 -14.37
CA LEU A 5 19.03 5.41 -14.47
C LEU A 5 20.05 4.88 -13.44
N GLY A 6 19.66 3.91 -12.60
CA GLY A 6 20.52 3.37 -11.55
C GLY A 6 20.56 4.19 -10.27
N GLU A 7 19.70 5.21 -10.12
CA GLU A 7 19.68 6.08 -8.96
C GLU A 7 18.88 5.44 -7.82
N ASP A 8 19.47 5.38 -6.62
CA ASP A 8 18.76 4.93 -5.42
C ASP A 8 17.81 6.02 -4.90
N VAL A 9 16.51 5.77 -5.04
CA VAL A 9 15.42 6.66 -4.62
C VAL A 9 14.68 6.13 -3.39
N THR A 10 15.27 5.18 -2.66
CA THR A 10 14.64 4.53 -1.49
C THR A 10 14.18 5.54 -0.45
N ARG A 11 14.98 6.58 -0.18
CA ARG A 11 14.65 7.60 0.82
C ARG A 11 13.38 8.38 0.46
N ALA A 12 13.18 8.70 -0.81
CA ALA A 12 11.98 9.42 -1.26
C ALA A 12 10.73 8.55 -1.07
N TYR A 13 10.81 7.26 -1.42
CA TYR A 13 9.72 6.29 -1.20
C TYR A 13 9.36 6.14 0.29
N LEU A 14 10.36 6.00 1.16
CA LEU A 14 10.16 5.88 2.60
C LEU A 14 9.53 7.16 3.18
N SER A 15 10.04 8.33 2.80
CA SER A 15 9.52 9.63 3.24
C SER A 15 8.05 9.80 2.83
N GLY A 16 7.73 9.53 1.56
CA GLY A 16 6.36 9.61 1.06
C GLY A 16 5.41 8.63 1.79
N ALA A 17 5.86 7.40 2.04
CA ALA A 17 5.10 6.41 2.80
C ALA A 17 4.79 6.87 4.23
N GLN A 18 5.76 7.48 4.91
CA GLN A 18 5.58 8.00 6.28
C GLN A 18 4.62 9.19 6.33
N ILE A 19 4.72 10.11 5.36
CA ILE A 19 3.79 11.25 5.23
C ILE A 19 2.37 10.73 4.99
N ALA A 20 2.19 9.81 4.04
CA ALA A 20 0.88 9.25 3.71
C ALA A 20 0.27 8.47 4.88
N LEU A 21 1.08 7.70 5.63
CA LEU A 21 0.65 7.04 6.86
C LEU A 21 0.15 8.08 7.88
N SER A 22 0.92 9.14 8.11
CA SER A 22 0.54 10.19 9.06
C SER A 22 -0.78 10.84 8.67
N ILE A 23 -1.00 11.14 7.38
CA ILE A 23 -2.26 11.69 6.89
C ILE A 23 -3.41 10.72 7.16
N GLY A 24 -3.25 9.44 6.80
CA GLY A 24 -4.28 8.43 7.02
C GLY A 24 -4.63 8.23 8.50
N MET A 25 -3.62 8.23 9.38
CA MET A 25 -3.83 8.14 10.83
C MET A 25 -4.57 9.35 11.38
N GLN A 26 -4.19 10.57 10.97
CA GLN A 26 -4.84 11.81 11.38
C GLN A 26 -6.28 11.92 10.89
N ALA A 27 -6.56 11.41 9.69
CA ALA A 27 -7.90 11.32 9.14
C ALA A 27 -8.76 10.21 9.77
N GLY A 28 -8.20 9.40 10.68
CA GLY A 28 -8.91 8.28 11.30
C GLY A 28 -9.15 7.11 10.34
N CYS A 29 -8.46 7.05 9.21
CA CYS A 29 -8.58 5.95 8.26
C CYS A 29 -8.14 4.63 8.89
N ARG A 30 -8.75 3.54 8.44
CA ARG A 30 -8.42 2.15 8.84
C ARG A 30 -8.26 1.22 7.64
N VAL A 31 -8.68 1.67 6.46
CA VAL A 31 -8.65 0.92 5.21
C VAL A 31 -7.90 1.76 4.18
N ALA A 32 -7.06 1.12 3.36
CA ALA A 32 -6.36 1.73 2.25
C ALA A 32 -6.50 0.85 1.00
N VAL A 33 -6.90 1.46 -0.12
CA VAL A 33 -6.93 0.81 -1.44
C VAL A 33 -5.75 1.36 -2.24
N LEU A 34 -4.87 0.46 -2.68
CA LEU A 34 -3.56 0.79 -3.23
C LEU A 34 -3.36 0.18 -4.62
N LYS A 35 -2.55 0.83 -5.46
CA LYS A 35 -2.23 0.33 -6.81
C LYS A 35 -1.42 -0.97 -6.75
N ALA A 36 -1.96 -2.04 -7.33
CA ALA A 36 -1.32 -3.35 -7.44
C ALA A 36 0.05 -3.29 -8.14
N ARG A 37 0.96 -4.21 -7.75
CA ARG A 37 2.29 -4.47 -8.35
C ARG A 37 3.34 -3.36 -8.20
N SER A 38 2.94 -2.20 -7.67
CA SER A 38 3.83 -1.06 -7.46
C SER A 38 4.90 -1.35 -6.38
N PRO A 39 6.16 -0.90 -6.54
CA PRO A 39 7.18 -1.02 -5.50
C PRO A 39 6.85 -0.28 -4.20
N ALA A 40 5.92 0.69 -4.22
CA ALA A 40 5.38 1.32 -3.02
C ALA A 40 4.09 0.65 -2.54
N CYS A 41 3.16 0.37 -3.45
CA CYS A 41 1.75 0.14 -3.14
C CYS A 41 1.30 -1.31 -3.36
N GLY A 42 2.09 -2.13 -4.05
CA GLY A 42 1.73 -3.50 -4.37
C GLY A 42 1.59 -4.39 -3.14
N ILE A 43 0.73 -5.39 -3.24
CA ILE A 43 0.42 -6.34 -2.17
C ILE A 43 0.61 -7.74 -2.74
N GLY A 44 1.38 -8.58 -2.06
CA GLY A 44 1.67 -9.96 -2.45
C GLY A 44 2.59 -10.12 -3.67
N ALA A 45 2.55 -9.18 -4.62
CA ALA A 45 3.44 -9.11 -5.77
C ALA A 45 3.89 -7.67 -6.07
N ILE A 46 5.17 -7.50 -6.38
CA ILE A 46 5.79 -6.24 -6.82
C ILE A 46 6.76 -6.49 -7.98
N TYR A 47 7.03 -5.48 -8.79
CA TYR A 47 8.12 -5.57 -9.78
C TYR A 47 9.46 -5.82 -9.10
N ASP A 48 10.28 -6.70 -9.68
CA ASP A 48 11.55 -7.14 -9.10
C ASP A 48 12.70 -6.14 -9.24
N GLY A 49 12.50 -5.06 -10.00
CA GLY A 49 13.50 -4.01 -10.24
C GLY A 49 14.43 -4.28 -11.41
N SER A 50 14.24 -5.36 -12.18
CA SER A 50 15.02 -5.64 -13.40
C SER A 50 14.53 -4.86 -14.63
N PHE A 51 13.40 -4.15 -14.53
CA PHE A 51 12.75 -3.41 -15.62
C PHE A 51 12.30 -4.28 -16.81
N THR A 52 12.19 -5.60 -16.63
CA THR A 52 11.64 -6.53 -17.64
C THR A 52 10.13 -6.76 -17.52
N GLY A 53 9.49 -6.16 -16.52
CA GLY A 53 8.10 -6.47 -16.15
C GLY A 53 7.95 -7.72 -15.28
N THR A 54 9.05 -8.35 -14.86
CA THR A 54 9.03 -9.50 -13.94
C THR A 54 8.51 -9.09 -12.56
N LEU A 55 7.63 -9.93 -12.02
CA LEU A 55 7.10 -9.80 -10.66
C LEU A 55 7.81 -10.76 -9.72
N ARG A 56 7.91 -10.34 -8.45
CA ARG A 56 8.34 -11.18 -7.33
C ARG A 56 7.33 -11.09 -6.19
N THR A 57 7.28 -12.13 -5.37
CA THR A 57 6.48 -12.11 -4.14
C THR A 57 7.01 -11.05 -3.18
N GLY A 58 6.11 -10.24 -2.64
CA GLY A 58 6.42 -9.19 -1.67
C GLY A 58 5.40 -8.07 -1.68
N ASP A 59 5.43 -7.26 -0.62
CA ASP A 59 4.65 -6.04 -0.50
C ASP A 59 5.52 -4.82 -0.83
N GLY A 60 4.90 -3.78 -1.38
CA GLY A 60 5.53 -2.49 -1.54
C GLY A 60 5.76 -1.80 -0.20
N VAL A 61 6.70 -0.85 -0.18
CA VAL A 61 7.16 -0.18 1.05
C VAL A 61 6.00 0.47 1.84
N PHE A 62 5.06 1.10 1.15
CA PHE A 62 3.92 1.76 1.80
C PHE A 62 2.87 0.74 2.26
N ALA A 63 2.58 -0.28 1.45
CA ALA A 63 1.67 -1.36 1.84
C ALA A 63 2.15 -2.09 3.11
N ALA A 64 3.43 -2.44 3.17
CA ALA A 64 4.05 -3.05 4.34
C ALA A 64 3.99 -2.14 5.58
N LEU A 65 4.25 -0.84 5.40
CA LEU A 65 4.19 0.15 6.48
C LEU A 65 2.77 0.29 7.05
N LEU A 66 1.75 0.36 6.19
CA LEU A 66 0.35 0.45 6.59
C LEU A 66 -0.09 -0.81 7.35
N ARG A 67 0.26 -2.00 6.85
CA ARG A 67 -0.02 -3.28 7.54
C ARG A 67 0.60 -3.32 8.94
N ALA A 68 1.85 -2.86 9.07
CA ALA A 68 2.51 -2.77 10.37
C ALA A 68 1.82 -1.82 11.37
N HIS A 69 1.03 -0.85 10.87
CA HIS A 69 0.24 0.09 11.68
C HIS A 69 -1.24 -0.30 11.78
N GLY A 70 -1.61 -1.53 11.42
CA GLY A 70 -2.96 -2.06 11.62
C GLY A 70 -3.99 -1.60 10.60
N PHE A 71 -3.58 -1.03 9.47
CA PHE A 71 -4.49 -0.76 8.35
C PHE A 71 -4.84 -2.07 7.65
N LYS A 72 -6.11 -2.19 7.23
CA LYS A 72 -6.50 -3.16 6.20
C LYS A 72 -6.10 -2.60 4.85
N VAL A 73 -5.32 -3.35 4.09
CA VAL A 73 -4.77 -2.89 2.82
C VAL A 73 -5.26 -3.81 1.71
N TYR A 74 -5.85 -3.22 0.69
CA TYR A 74 -6.42 -3.88 -0.48
C TYR A 74 -5.82 -3.30 -1.76
N THR A 75 -5.86 -4.06 -2.84
CA THR A 75 -5.59 -3.55 -4.18
C THR A 75 -6.86 -3.04 -4.86
N GLU A 76 -6.73 -2.38 -6.02
CA GLU A 76 -7.90 -2.02 -6.83
C GLU A 76 -8.71 -3.24 -7.32
N ASP A 77 -8.10 -4.42 -7.35
CA ASP A 77 -8.76 -5.68 -7.72
C ASP A 77 -9.62 -6.23 -6.56
N GLU A 78 -9.43 -5.74 -5.34
CA GLU A 78 -10.10 -6.18 -4.10
C GLU A 78 -11.04 -5.09 -3.54
N LEU A 79 -11.61 -4.28 -4.43
CA LEU A 79 -12.42 -3.12 -4.04
C LEU A 79 -13.72 -3.54 -3.32
N GLU A 80 -14.33 -4.63 -3.74
CA GLU A 80 -15.56 -5.15 -3.12
C GLU A 80 -15.29 -5.59 -1.67
N GLU A 81 -14.20 -6.32 -1.44
CA GLU A 81 -13.76 -6.72 -0.09
C GLU A 81 -13.43 -5.52 0.78
N ALA A 82 -12.80 -4.49 0.20
CA ALA A 82 -12.52 -3.25 0.90
C ALA A 82 -13.80 -2.56 1.38
N LEU A 83 -14.83 -2.48 0.53
CA LEU A 83 -16.14 -1.89 0.87
C LEU A 83 -16.87 -2.70 1.95
N LEU A 84 -16.94 -4.03 1.79
CA LEU A 84 -17.54 -4.93 2.79
C LEU A 84 -16.88 -4.79 4.17
N SER A 85 -15.57 -4.53 4.19
CA SER A 85 -14.81 -4.35 5.45
C SER A 85 -15.20 -3.08 6.22
N LEU A 86 -15.81 -2.09 5.54
CA LEU A 86 -16.30 -0.83 6.11
C LEU A 86 -17.74 -0.99 6.62
N ASP A 87 -18.59 -1.73 5.91
CA ASP A 87 -20.01 -1.92 6.28
C ASP A 87 -20.19 -2.66 7.61
N CYS A 88 -19.26 -3.55 7.96
CA CYS A 88 -19.24 -4.21 9.28
C CYS A 88 -19.03 -3.20 10.44
N GLN A 89 -18.59 -1.97 10.18
CA GLN A 89 -18.36 -0.94 11.19
C GLN A 89 -19.56 0.00 11.38
N VAL A 90 -20.61 -0.08 10.55
CA VAL A 90 -21.75 0.86 10.56
C VAL A 90 -22.95 0.32 11.35
N THR A 91 -23.03 -0.98 11.63
CA THR A 91 -24.16 -1.58 12.39
C THR A 91 -24.08 -1.40 13.91
N GLY A 92 -23.13 -0.62 14.43
CA GLY A 92 -22.96 -0.34 15.87
C GLY A 92 -23.54 0.98 16.38
N ALA A 93 -24.27 1.74 15.56
CA ALA A 93 -24.91 3.00 15.94
C ALA A 93 -26.39 3.00 15.58
N VAL A 94 -27.19 2.23 16.33
CA VAL A 94 -28.62 2.46 16.54
C VAL A 94 -28.90 2.38 18.03
#